data_AF-A0A519S2W5-F1
#
_entry.id   AF-A0A519S2W5-F1
#
_cell.length_a   1.000
_cell.length_b   1.000
_cell.length_c   1.000
_cell.angle_alpha   90.00
_cell.angle_beta   90.00
_cell.angle_gamma   90.00
#
_symmetry.space_group_name_H-M   'P 1'
#
loop_
_entity.id
_entity.type
_entity.pdbx_description
1 polymer ?
#
loop_
_entity_poly.entity_id
_entity_poly.type
_entity_poly.pdbx_seq_one_letter_code
_entity_poly.pdbx_strand_id
1 'polypeptide(L)'
;MKPNIHPSIIFRTPKFSYQAKLSACWDELKKAISLSSSAFYETIKDVQVDDLQNLPPKIYFTIWKYFNRAKYRSTPYGTFASFSFLADAFHEKESKITINEEEIVHRFVDWPYRNELHLNFKQLLTENTQLFSNSSYYPTHNSIRYIACTDGVFELAEIDDNDFVKQILTICNSPIAINALIKELEIEDAGKDDLLELLSDMHSLQLIFSEHDPNIIGQDYFDRLGIANTNDKPQYLIAQRKTISGGLDEKLLKPLPGLIGVLGKIMKSDDRDALKSFVNRFKLKFDQQEIPLSIALDPEMGVGYDELEQAGADDLVSQFSAKKKNDEDKNDLKAALRSNLSPKSFKNGEP
;
A
#
# COMPACT_ATOMS: atom_id res chain seq x y z
N MET A 1 14.51 -23.76 -10.65
CA MET A 1 13.46 -24.32 -9.77
C MET A 1 12.18 -24.44 -10.59
N LYS A 2 11.48 -25.58 -10.57
CA LYS A 2 10.15 -25.67 -11.23
C LYS A 2 9.14 -24.94 -10.35
N PRO A 3 8.36 -23.96 -10.87
CA PRO A 3 7.36 -23.27 -10.08
C PRO A 3 6.28 -24.27 -9.65
N ASN A 4 5.92 -24.23 -8.36
CA ASN A 4 4.74 -24.93 -7.87
C ASN A 4 3.51 -24.06 -8.14
N ILE A 5 2.57 -24.56 -8.94
CA ILE A 5 1.38 -23.81 -9.34
C ILE A 5 0.22 -24.29 -8.48
N HIS A 6 -0.37 -23.36 -7.72
CA HIS A 6 -1.53 -23.65 -6.88
C HIS A 6 -2.73 -24.07 -7.77
N PRO A 7 -3.51 -25.11 -7.38
CA PRO A 7 -4.60 -25.61 -8.22
C PRO A 7 -5.82 -24.68 -8.27
N SER A 8 -5.95 -23.76 -7.32
CA SER A 8 -7.03 -22.76 -7.30
C SER A 8 -6.72 -21.53 -8.14
N ILE A 9 -7.77 -20.89 -8.67
CA ILE A 9 -7.66 -19.64 -9.42
C ILE A 9 -8.51 -18.53 -8.83
N ILE A 10 -8.02 -17.30 -8.98
CA ILE A 10 -8.81 -16.08 -8.87
C ILE A 10 -9.01 -15.57 -10.29
N PHE A 11 -10.26 -15.37 -10.67
CA PHE A 11 -10.61 -14.79 -11.97
C PHE A 11 -11.53 -13.60 -11.79
N ARG A 12 -11.64 -12.78 -12.83
CA ARG A 12 -12.36 -11.51 -12.78
C ARG A 12 -13.37 -11.46 -13.92
N THR A 13 -14.57 -10.99 -13.63
CA THR A 13 -15.66 -10.87 -14.59
C THR A 13 -16.18 -9.44 -14.64
N PRO A 14 -16.44 -8.87 -15.83
CA PRO A 14 -17.15 -7.60 -15.95
C PRO A 14 -18.54 -7.70 -15.33
N LYS A 15 -19.11 -6.56 -14.91
CA LYS A 15 -20.47 -6.51 -14.37
C LYS A 15 -21.49 -7.09 -15.34
N PHE A 16 -21.41 -6.69 -16.62
CA PHE A 16 -22.36 -7.08 -17.66
C PHE A 16 -21.78 -8.05 -18.66
N SER A 17 -22.64 -8.90 -19.22
CA SER A 17 -22.30 -9.74 -20.38
C SER A 17 -21.92 -8.91 -21.59
N TYR A 18 -21.01 -9.43 -22.43
CA TYR A 18 -20.71 -8.84 -23.74
C TYR A 18 -21.92 -8.79 -24.70
N GLN A 19 -23.03 -9.44 -24.35
CA GLN A 19 -24.30 -9.39 -25.09
C GLN A 19 -25.28 -8.36 -24.51
N ALA A 20 -24.96 -7.74 -23.37
CA ALA A 20 -25.82 -6.75 -22.72
C ALA A 20 -26.06 -5.53 -23.63
N LYS A 21 -27.27 -4.98 -23.51
CA LYS A 21 -27.71 -3.73 -24.14
C LYS A 21 -27.83 -2.65 -23.06
N LEU A 22 -27.42 -1.43 -23.38
CA LEU A 22 -27.43 -0.31 -22.43
C LEU A 22 -28.82 -0.09 -21.81
N SER A 23 -29.88 -0.13 -22.62
CA SER A 23 -31.25 0.08 -22.14
C SER A 23 -31.71 -0.96 -21.12
N ALA A 24 -31.28 -2.22 -21.27
CA ALA A 24 -31.65 -3.31 -20.37
C ALA A 24 -30.92 -3.25 -19.02
N CYS A 25 -29.75 -2.61 -18.97
CA CYS A 25 -28.90 -2.57 -17.78
C CYS A 25 -28.78 -1.14 -17.19
N TRP A 26 -29.63 -0.21 -17.61
CA TRP A 26 -29.46 1.21 -17.30
C TRP A 26 -29.49 1.51 -15.80
N ASP A 27 -30.45 0.94 -15.06
CA ASP A 27 -30.58 1.19 -13.63
C ASP A 27 -29.42 0.59 -12.83
N GLU A 28 -28.95 -0.59 -13.21
CA GLU A 28 -27.76 -1.19 -12.61
C GLU A 28 -26.50 -0.41 -12.93
N LEU A 29 -26.38 0.12 -14.16
CA LEU A 29 -25.26 0.96 -14.55
C LEU A 29 -25.29 2.28 -13.77
N LYS A 30 -26.44 2.93 -13.64
CA LYS A 30 -26.62 4.14 -12.82
C LYS A 30 -26.19 3.90 -11.38
N LYS A 31 -26.59 2.77 -10.78
CA LYS A 31 -26.15 2.36 -9.42
C LYS A 31 -24.64 2.14 -9.34
N ALA A 32 -24.00 1.57 -10.35
CA ALA A 32 -22.54 1.43 -10.35
C ALA A 32 -21.84 2.80 -10.50
N ILE A 33 -22.40 3.69 -11.32
CA ILE A 33 -21.88 5.06 -11.49
C ILE A 33 -22.00 5.84 -10.18
N SER A 34 -23.11 5.77 -9.45
CA SER A 34 -23.29 6.50 -8.19
C SER A 34 -22.20 6.18 -7.17
N LEU A 35 -21.72 4.92 -7.14
CA LEU A 35 -20.66 4.46 -6.26
C LEU A 35 -19.25 4.87 -6.70
N SER A 36 -19.06 5.25 -7.97
CA SER A 36 -17.73 5.53 -8.54
C SER A 36 -17.50 7.00 -8.90
N SER A 37 -18.58 7.76 -9.09
CA SER A 37 -18.53 9.14 -9.53
C SER A 37 -19.83 9.86 -9.17
N SER A 38 -19.92 10.33 -7.92
CA SER A 38 -21.06 11.10 -7.39
C SER A 38 -21.41 12.30 -8.26
N ALA A 39 -20.42 13.11 -8.65
CA ALA A 39 -20.63 14.31 -9.47
C ALA A 39 -21.30 14.00 -10.83
N PHE A 40 -20.86 12.92 -11.50
CA PHE A 40 -21.48 12.51 -12.76
C PHE A 40 -22.86 11.89 -12.53
N TYR A 41 -23.03 11.11 -11.46
CA TYR A 41 -24.33 10.55 -11.09
C TYR A 41 -25.39 11.63 -10.88
N GLU A 42 -25.06 12.75 -10.21
CA GLU A 42 -25.99 13.87 -10.03
C GLU A 42 -26.53 14.44 -11.34
N THR A 43 -25.74 14.34 -12.43
CA THR A 43 -26.16 14.79 -13.76
C THR A 43 -27.14 13.82 -14.43
N ILE A 44 -27.14 12.54 -14.06
CA ILE A 44 -27.89 11.47 -14.75
C ILE A 44 -28.90 10.74 -13.85
N LYS A 45 -29.02 11.11 -12.57
CA LYS A 45 -29.83 10.39 -11.58
C LYS A 45 -31.31 10.28 -11.98
N ASP A 46 -31.85 11.32 -12.60
CA ASP A 46 -33.27 11.42 -13.00
C ASP A 46 -33.53 10.92 -14.42
N VAL A 47 -32.47 10.59 -15.18
CA VAL A 47 -32.56 10.17 -16.57
C VAL A 47 -33.18 8.77 -16.67
N GLN A 48 -34.25 8.66 -17.45
CA GLN A 48 -34.90 7.39 -17.76
C GLN A 48 -34.29 6.74 -19.01
N VAL A 49 -34.58 5.46 -19.22
CA VAL A 49 -34.06 4.69 -20.37
C VAL A 49 -34.44 5.35 -21.70
N ASP A 50 -35.66 5.85 -21.79
CA ASP A 50 -36.21 6.44 -23.02
C ASP A 50 -35.56 7.80 -23.36
N ASP A 51 -35.02 8.49 -22.36
CA ASP A 51 -34.35 9.78 -22.53
C ASP A 51 -32.90 9.66 -23.01
N LEU A 52 -32.30 8.46 -22.95
CA LEU A 52 -30.89 8.24 -23.24
C LEU A 52 -30.46 8.79 -24.61
N GLN A 53 -31.32 8.68 -25.62
CA GLN A 53 -31.03 9.14 -26.98
C GLN A 53 -31.13 10.66 -27.13
N ASN A 54 -31.86 11.33 -26.24
CA ASN A 54 -32.09 12.77 -26.26
C ASN A 54 -31.05 13.54 -25.42
N LEU A 55 -30.15 12.82 -24.74
CA LEU A 55 -29.12 13.44 -23.91
C LEU A 55 -28.11 14.23 -24.75
N PRO A 56 -27.54 15.32 -24.20
CA PRO A 56 -26.40 16.00 -24.79
C PRO A 56 -25.28 15.00 -25.15
N PRO A 57 -24.65 15.11 -26.34
CA PRO A 57 -23.68 14.13 -26.83
C PRO A 57 -22.53 13.84 -25.83
N LYS A 58 -22.08 14.84 -25.08
CA LYS A 58 -21.03 14.69 -24.05
C LYS A 58 -21.46 13.79 -22.89
N ILE A 59 -22.70 13.91 -22.44
CA ILE A 59 -23.26 13.11 -21.35
C ILE A 59 -23.46 11.68 -21.84
N TYR A 60 -24.09 11.51 -23.00
CA TYR A 60 -24.30 10.20 -23.62
C TYR A 60 -22.97 9.46 -23.85
N PHE A 61 -21.96 10.14 -24.38
CA PHE A 61 -20.64 9.55 -24.59
C PHE A 61 -19.98 9.11 -23.28
N THR A 62 -20.21 9.84 -22.18
CA THR A 62 -19.70 9.47 -20.86
C THR A 62 -20.42 8.23 -20.30
N ILE A 63 -21.75 8.16 -20.43
CA ILE A 63 -22.54 6.94 -20.14
C ILE A 63 -22.01 5.75 -20.94
N TRP A 64 -21.78 5.96 -22.25
CA TRP A 64 -21.25 4.92 -23.14
C TRP A 64 -19.88 4.40 -22.69
N LYS A 65 -18.98 5.25 -22.20
CA LYS A 65 -17.69 4.81 -21.61
C LYS A 65 -17.90 3.94 -20.38
N TYR A 66 -18.78 4.34 -19.46
CA TYR A 66 -19.08 3.55 -18.27
C TYR A 66 -19.72 2.20 -18.63
N PHE A 67 -20.62 2.18 -19.60
CA PHE A 67 -21.22 0.95 -20.10
C PHE A 67 -20.18 0.01 -20.72
N ASN A 68 -19.29 0.53 -21.57
CA ASN A 68 -18.20 -0.27 -22.14
C ASN A 68 -17.24 -0.80 -21.08
N ARG A 69 -16.93 -0.01 -20.06
CA ARG A 69 -16.14 -0.47 -18.91
C ARG A 69 -16.84 -1.64 -18.21
N ALA A 70 -18.12 -1.50 -17.88
CA ALA A 70 -18.91 -2.53 -17.20
C ALA A 70 -19.05 -3.83 -18.01
N LYS A 71 -18.89 -3.75 -19.33
CA LYS A 71 -19.10 -4.85 -20.27
C LYS A 71 -17.82 -5.61 -20.64
N TYR A 72 -16.70 -4.90 -20.79
CA TYR A 72 -15.49 -5.48 -21.37
C TYR A 72 -14.28 -5.46 -20.43
N ARG A 73 -14.30 -4.65 -19.36
CA ARG A 73 -13.15 -4.52 -18.48
C ARG A 73 -13.38 -5.30 -17.19
N SER A 74 -12.63 -6.36 -17.01
CA SER A 74 -12.64 -7.20 -15.80
C SER A 74 -11.75 -6.66 -14.67
N THR A 75 -11.22 -5.44 -14.75
CA THR A 75 -10.46 -4.84 -13.63
C THR A 75 -11.42 -4.43 -12.51
N PRO A 76 -11.35 -5.02 -11.29
CA PRO A 76 -12.23 -4.66 -10.18
C PRO A 76 -12.16 -3.16 -9.89
N TYR A 77 -13.34 -2.55 -9.76
CA TYR A 77 -13.50 -1.13 -9.46
C TYR A 77 -14.92 -0.90 -8.95
N GLY A 78 -15.08 -0.85 -7.64
CA GLY A 78 -16.39 -0.89 -7.00
C GLY A 78 -17.19 -2.09 -7.51
N THR A 79 -18.34 -1.81 -8.12
CA THR A 79 -19.26 -2.81 -8.67
C THR A 79 -19.21 -2.95 -10.20
N PHE A 80 -18.21 -2.37 -10.88
CA PHE A 80 -18.06 -2.49 -12.35
C PHE A 80 -17.51 -3.83 -12.82
N ALA A 81 -16.84 -4.56 -11.93
CA ALA A 81 -16.34 -5.89 -12.18
C ALA A 81 -16.20 -6.62 -10.84
N SER A 82 -16.42 -7.93 -10.87
CA SER A 82 -16.37 -8.79 -9.72
C SER A 82 -15.17 -9.74 -9.80
N PHE A 83 -14.57 -10.08 -8.66
CA PHE A 83 -13.67 -11.23 -8.58
C PHE A 83 -14.43 -12.50 -8.17
N SER A 84 -13.87 -13.65 -8.52
CA SER A 84 -14.39 -14.95 -8.17
C SER A 84 -13.23 -15.87 -7.83
N PHE A 85 -13.48 -16.80 -6.91
CA PHE A 85 -12.53 -17.82 -6.50
C PHE A 85 -13.05 -19.19 -6.91
N LEU A 86 -12.20 -20.01 -7.52
CA LEU A 86 -12.49 -21.40 -7.83
C LEU A 86 -11.37 -22.25 -7.24
N ALA A 87 -11.72 -23.02 -6.20
CA ALA A 87 -10.84 -24.02 -5.62
C ALA A 87 -10.68 -25.20 -6.59
N ASP A 88 -9.50 -25.82 -6.61
CA ASP A 88 -9.21 -27.02 -7.42
C ASP A 88 -9.65 -26.87 -8.89
N ALA A 89 -9.26 -25.76 -9.50
CA ALA A 89 -9.81 -25.30 -10.77
C ALA A 89 -9.38 -26.11 -11.98
N PHE A 90 -8.42 -27.03 -11.86
CA PHE A 90 -7.81 -27.74 -12.99
C PHE A 90 -8.15 -29.22 -12.96
N HIS A 91 -8.63 -29.73 -14.09
CA HIS A 91 -9.06 -31.12 -14.27
C HIS A 91 -8.62 -31.66 -15.63
N GLU A 92 -8.66 -32.99 -15.81
CA GLU A 92 -8.35 -33.64 -17.10
C GLU A 92 -9.25 -33.18 -18.26
N LYS A 93 -10.49 -32.77 -17.95
CA LYS A 93 -11.47 -32.26 -18.91
C LYS A 93 -12.01 -30.92 -18.42
N GLU A 94 -12.00 -29.93 -19.31
CA GLU A 94 -12.62 -28.64 -19.03
C GLU A 94 -14.14 -28.75 -18.93
N SER A 95 -14.73 -27.83 -18.16
CA SER A 95 -16.17 -27.64 -18.06
C SER A 95 -16.49 -26.17 -17.89
N LYS A 96 -17.67 -25.75 -18.36
CA LYS A 96 -18.08 -24.35 -18.35
C LYS A 96 -18.10 -23.80 -16.92
N ILE A 97 -17.31 -22.76 -16.68
CA ILE A 97 -17.35 -22.00 -15.43
C ILE A 97 -18.69 -21.28 -15.33
N THR A 98 -19.39 -21.53 -14.23
CA THR A 98 -20.66 -20.92 -13.89
C THR A 98 -20.50 -20.17 -12.58
N ILE A 99 -20.95 -18.92 -12.55
CA ILE A 99 -20.90 -18.03 -11.38
C ILE A 99 -22.30 -17.52 -11.07
N ASN A 100 -22.54 -17.16 -9.81
CA ASN A 100 -23.75 -16.44 -9.44
C ASN A 100 -23.83 -15.10 -10.18
N GLU A 101 -25.03 -14.75 -10.64
CA GLU A 101 -25.32 -13.46 -11.24
C GLU A 101 -25.23 -12.33 -10.20
N GLU A 102 -25.80 -12.60 -9.01
CA GLU A 102 -25.77 -11.70 -7.86
C GLU A 102 -24.34 -11.41 -7.39
N GLU A 103 -24.07 -10.12 -7.17
CA GLU A 103 -22.82 -9.62 -6.64
C GLU A 103 -22.90 -9.51 -5.11
N ILE A 104 -21.92 -10.08 -4.43
CA ILE A 104 -21.66 -9.83 -3.02
C ILE A 104 -20.74 -8.61 -2.96
N VAL A 105 -21.25 -7.50 -2.47
CA VAL A 105 -20.46 -6.26 -2.34
C VAL A 105 -19.84 -6.22 -0.96
N HIS A 106 -18.52 -6.34 -0.91
CA HIS A 106 -17.74 -6.11 0.31
C HIS A 106 -17.49 -4.62 0.49
N ARG A 107 -17.72 -4.13 1.70
CA ARG A 107 -17.59 -2.71 2.04
C ARG A 107 -16.61 -2.54 3.19
N PHE A 108 -15.67 -1.64 3.01
CA PHE A 108 -14.67 -1.27 4.01
C PHE A 108 -14.70 0.24 4.20
N VAL A 109 -14.29 0.71 5.37
CA VAL A 109 -14.01 2.15 5.56
C VAL A 109 -12.80 2.50 4.71
N ASP A 110 -12.86 3.62 3.99
CA ASP A 110 -11.75 4.02 3.12
C ASP A 110 -10.53 4.43 3.97
N TRP A 111 -9.35 3.92 3.62
CA TRP A 111 -8.13 4.07 4.42
C TRP A 111 -7.72 5.53 4.73
N PRO A 112 -7.94 6.52 3.85
CA PRO A 112 -7.71 7.92 4.17
C PRO A 112 -8.52 8.44 5.37
N TYR A 113 -9.64 7.82 5.72
CA TYR A 113 -10.46 8.19 6.89
C TYR A 113 -9.69 8.13 8.21
N ARG A 114 -8.61 7.34 8.30
CA ARG A 114 -7.75 7.33 9.49
C ARG A 114 -7.22 8.72 9.86
N ASN A 115 -7.06 9.61 8.88
CA ASN A 115 -6.55 10.97 9.09
C ASN A 115 -7.58 11.88 9.78
N GLU A 116 -8.86 11.48 9.79
CA GLU A 116 -9.95 12.17 10.49
C GLU A 116 -10.07 11.68 11.95
N LEU A 117 -9.37 10.60 12.32
CA LEU A 117 -9.35 10.08 13.68
C LEU A 117 -8.36 10.88 14.51
N HIS A 118 -8.89 11.69 15.43
CA HIS A 118 -8.09 12.44 16.40
C HIS A 118 -8.12 11.73 17.75
N LEU A 119 -7.24 10.75 17.92
CA LEU A 119 -7.08 10.04 19.18
C LEU A 119 -6.11 10.81 20.08
N ASN A 120 -6.54 11.11 21.31
CA ASN A 120 -5.68 11.73 22.30
C ASN A 120 -4.91 10.64 23.05
N PHE A 121 -3.62 10.50 22.74
CA PHE A 121 -2.79 9.46 23.34
C PHE A 121 -2.74 9.54 24.87
N LYS A 122 -2.66 10.74 25.46
CA LYS A 122 -2.71 10.90 26.93
C LYS A 122 -4.01 10.37 27.53
N GLN A 123 -5.13 10.53 26.84
CA GLN A 123 -6.40 9.94 27.26
C GLN A 123 -6.37 8.41 27.15
N LEU A 124 -5.89 7.86 26.02
CA LEU A 124 -5.75 6.41 25.83
C LEU A 124 -4.89 5.77 26.92
N LEU A 125 -3.86 6.50 27.39
CA LEU A 125 -3.03 6.04 28.48
C LEU A 125 -3.84 5.83 29.77
N THR A 126 -4.73 6.76 30.09
CA THR A 126 -5.62 6.66 31.27
C THR A 126 -6.70 5.59 31.13
N GLU A 127 -7.05 5.21 29.89
CA GLU A 127 -8.02 4.16 29.58
C GLU A 127 -7.41 2.75 29.60
N ASN A 128 -6.15 2.62 30.05
CA ASN A 128 -5.44 1.35 30.19
C ASN A 128 -5.27 0.60 28.85
N THR A 129 -4.97 1.35 27.78
CA THR A 129 -4.66 0.77 26.46
C THR A 129 -3.43 -0.14 26.52
N GLN A 130 -3.32 -1.05 25.54
CA GLN A 130 -2.13 -1.87 25.34
C GLN A 130 -1.04 -1.10 24.59
N LEU A 131 0.19 -1.21 25.09
CA LEU A 131 1.40 -0.67 24.49
C LEU A 131 2.32 -1.80 24.02
N PHE A 132 3.09 -1.54 22.97
CA PHE A 132 4.17 -2.41 22.49
C PHE A 132 5.31 -1.59 21.89
N SER A 133 6.53 -2.11 21.94
CA SER A 133 7.72 -1.42 21.47
C SER A 133 7.83 -1.44 19.94
N ASN A 134 8.52 -0.45 19.39
CA ASN A 134 8.89 -0.43 17.99
C ASN A 134 9.85 -1.58 17.68
N SER A 135 9.42 -2.58 16.92
CA SER A 135 10.18 -3.81 16.66
C SER A 135 11.52 -3.61 15.93
N SER A 136 11.82 -2.39 15.49
CA SER A 136 13.12 -2.04 14.89
C SER A 136 14.16 -1.53 15.90
N TYR A 137 13.81 -1.30 17.17
CA TYR A 137 14.76 -0.73 18.13
C TYR A 137 15.93 -1.68 18.44
N TYR A 138 17.10 -1.11 18.68
CA TYR A 138 18.27 -1.80 19.22
C TYR A 138 19.16 -0.85 20.01
N PRO A 139 19.79 -1.32 21.09
CA PRO A 139 20.76 -0.52 21.84
C PRO A 139 22.11 -0.45 21.12
N THR A 140 22.79 0.68 21.28
CA THR A 140 24.18 0.91 20.90
C THR A 140 25.05 1.10 22.17
N HIS A 141 26.27 1.59 22.04
CA HIS A 141 27.11 1.89 23.21
C HIS A 141 26.54 3.02 24.08
N ASN A 142 26.02 4.08 23.45
CA ASN A 142 25.62 5.32 24.11
C ASN A 142 24.22 5.79 23.70
N SER A 143 23.47 5.00 22.94
CA SER A 143 22.17 5.39 22.41
C SER A 143 21.25 4.21 22.14
N ILE A 144 19.98 4.52 21.87
CA ILE A 144 18.99 3.57 21.35
C ILE A 144 18.61 4.04 19.95
N ARG A 145 18.75 3.14 18.96
CA ARG A 145 18.42 3.42 17.56
C ARG A 145 17.21 2.62 17.12
N TYR A 146 16.43 3.18 16.20
CA TYR A 146 15.20 2.57 15.70
C TYR A 146 14.78 3.24 14.38
N ILE A 147 13.86 2.63 13.65
CA ILE A 147 13.29 3.19 12.43
C ILE A 147 12.03 3.97 12.78
N ALA A 148 12.01 5.26 12.45
CA ALA A 148 10.85 6.13 12.53
C ALA A 148 10.31 6.43 11.11
N CYS A 149 9.07 6.87 11.03
CA CYS A 149 8.43 7.28 9.77
C CYS A 149 7.79 8.67 9.92
N THR A 150 8.34 9.63 9.18
CA THR A 150 7.90 11.03 9.15
C THR A 150 7.46 11.37 7.73
N ASP A 151 6.22 11.81 7.54
CA ASP A 151 5.63 12.13 6.22
C ASP A 151 5.79 11.02 5.14
N GLY A 152 5.79 9.76 5.58
CA GLY A 152 5.94 8.59 4.71
C GLY A 152 7.39 8.26 4.34
N VAL A 153 8.36 8.99 4.88
CA VAL A 153 9.79 8.73 4.75
C VAL A 153 10.27 7.99 5.99
N PHE A 154 10.92 6.85 5.79
CA PHE A 154 11.52 6.07 6.87
C PHE A 154 12.95 6.53 7.12
N GLU A 155 13.28 6.73 8.39
CA GLU A 155 14.58 7.25 8.83
C GLU A 155 15.11 6.49 10.05
N LEU A 156 16.43 6.46 10.20
CA LEU A 156 17.08 5.96 11.41
C LEU A 156 17.07 7.06 12.47
N ALA A 157 16.27 6.88 13.51
CA ALA A 157 16.20 7.75 14.67
C ALA A 157 17.11 7.25 15.80
N GLU A 158 17.56 8.18 16.64
CA GLU A 158 18.46 7.92 17.75
C GLU A 158 18.06 8.76 18.98
N ILE A 159 18.08 8.13 20.15
CA ILE A 159 17.96 8.80 21.45
C ILE A 159 19.11 8.39 22.37
N ASP A 160 19.44 9.25 23.35
CA ASP A 160 20.47 8.94 24.35
C ASP A 160 20.17 7.65 25.12
N ASP A 161 21.23 6.94 25.53
CA ASP A 161 21.09 5.73 26.32
C ASP A 161 20.39 6.02 27.66
N ASN A 162 19.34 5.27 27.94
CA ASN A 162 18.57 5.40 29.16
C ASN A 162 18.07 4.02 29.60
N ASP A 163 18.55 3.55 30.76
CA ASP A 163 18.22 2.23 31.31
C ASP A 163 16.73 2.06 31.57
N PHE A 164 16.05 3.11 32.02
CA PHE A 164 14.62 3.06 32.28
C PHE A 164 13.81 2.94 30.98
N VAL A 165 14.18 3.68 29.94
CA VAL A 165 13.57 3.55 28.61
C VAL A 165 13.81 2.16 28.03
N LYS A 166 15.03 1.61 28.12
CA LYS A 166 15.34 0.23 27.69
C LYS A 166 14.50 -0.81 28.45
N GLN A 167 14.29 -0.61 29.75
CA GLN A 167 13.43 -1.47 30.55
C GLN A 167 11.99 -1.45 30.05
N ILE A 168 11.42 -0.26 29.80
CA ILE A 168 10.07 -0.10 29.23
C ILE A 168 9.97 -0.82 27.88
N LEU A 169 10.92 -0.57 26.97
CA LEU A 169 10.95 -1.18 25.64
C LEU A 169 11.01 -2.71 25.70
N THR A 170 11.80 -3.25 26.65
CA THR A 170 11.96 -4.69 26.85
C THR A 170 10.66 -5.33 27.34
N ILE A 171 9.99 -4.71 28.32
CA ILE A 171 8.69 -5.17 28.81
C ILE A 171 7.64 -5.11 27.69
N CYS A 172 7.66 -4.03 26.91
CA CYS A 172 6.75 -3.80 25.78
C CYS A 172 7.08 -4.63 24.52
N ASN A 173 8.06 -5.56 24.55
CA ASN A 173 8.34 -6.45 23.42
C ASN A 173 7.13 -7.34 23.05
N SER A 174 6.16 -7.46 23.95
CA SER A 174 4.83 -8.00 23.67
C SER A 174 3.77 -7.02 24.18
N PRO A 175 2.57 -6.97 23.55
CA PRO A 175 1.52 -6.06 23.98
C PRO A 175 1.19 -6.20 25.47
N ILE A 176 1.26 -5.10 26.21
CA ILE A 176 1.02 -5.03 27.65
C ILE A 176 0.10 -3.86 27.99
N ALA A 177 -0.88 -4.08 28.87
CA ALA A 177 -1.74 -3.00 29.36
C ALA A 177 -0.99 -2.08 30.34
N ILE A 178 -1.30 -0.79 30.33
CA ILE A 178 -0.58 0.22 31.13
C ILE A 178 -0.57 -0.08 32.63
N ASN A 179 -1.69 -0.53 33.20
CA ASN A 179 -1.74 -0.91 34.61
C ASN A 179 -0.84 -2.11 34.93
N ALA A 180 -0.64 -3.01 33.96
CA ALA A 180 0.30 -4.11 34.11
C ALA A 180 1.75 -3.61 33.97
N LEU A 181 2.03 -2.70 33.04
CA LEU A 181 3.34 -2.05 32.90
C LEU A 181 3.75 -1.29 34.17
N ILE A 182 2.85 -0.47 34.72
CA ILE A 182 3.06 0.25 36.00
C ILE A 182 3.43 -0.72 37.12
N LYS A 183 2.75 -1.87 37.16
CA LYS A 183 3.02 -2.91 38.16
C LYS A 183 4.37 -3.60 37.95
N GLU A 184 4.74 -3.90 36.71
CA GLU A 184 6.03 -4.54 36.39
C GLU A 184 7.23 -3.61 36.62
N LEU A 185 7.04 -2.31 36.40
CA LEU A 185 8.03 -1.28 36.71
C LEU A 185 8.05 -0.89 38.20
N GLU A 186 7.17 -1.46 39.02
CA GLU A 186 7.03 -1.17 40.45
C GLU A 186 6.84 0.33 40.75
N ILE A 187 6.08 1.03 39.90
CA ILE A 187 5.88 2.49 40.01
C ILE A 187 4.84 2.82 41.07
N GLU A 188 5.26 3.61 42.06
CA GLU A 188 4.39 4.15 43.10
C GLU A 188 3.37 5.16 42.54
N ASP A 189 2.26 5.36 43.25
CA ASP A 189 1.19 6.28 42.83
C ASP A 189 1.69 7.70 42.51
N ALA A 190 2.71 8.19 43.24
CA ALA A 190 3.28 9.52 43.03
C ALA A 190 4.08 9.65 41.72
N GLY A 191 4.60 8.56 41.15
CA GLY A 191 5.38 8.56 39.91
C GLY A 191 4.58 8.21 38.66
N LYS A 192 3.27 7.98 38.78
CA LYS A 192 2.42 7.58 37.65
C LYS A 192 2.33 8.68 36.59
N ASP A 193 2.11 9.92 37.01
CA ASP A 193 1.95 11.04 36.06
C ASP A 193 3.24 11.25 35.25
N ASP A 194 4.40 11.18 35.91
CA ASP A 194 5.71 11.28 35.26
C ASP A 194 5.93 10.13 34.25
N LEU A 195 5.53 8.89 34.59
CA LEU A 195 5.59 7.76 33.66
C LEU A 195 4.67 7.99 32.45
N LEU A 196 3.43 8.45 32.67
CA LEU A 196 2.50 8.68 31.56
C LEU A 196 2.99 9.79 30.63
N GLU A 197 3.65 10.82 31.16
CA GLU A 197 4.31 11.85 30.35
C GLU A 197 5.46 11.27 29.54
N LEU A 198 6.34 10.46 30.16
CA LEU A 198 7.41 9.76 29.44
C LEU A 198 6.87 8.84 28.33
N LEU A 199 5.81 8.07 28.60
CA LEU A 199 5.17 7.21 27.59
C LEU A 199 4.59 8.03 26.43
N SER A 200 4.04 9.22 26.72
CA SER A 200 3.56 10.14 25.69
C SER A 200 4.71 10.64 24.80
N ASP A 201 5.86 10.93 25.39
CA ASP A 201 7.05 11.34 24.64
C ASP A 201 7.61 10.17 23.81
N MET A 202 7.69 8.97 24.40
CA MET A 202 8.13 7.76 23.69
C MET A 202 7.22 7.41 22.51
N HIS A 203 5.89 7.59 22.64
CA HIS A 203 4.95 7.40 21.53
C HIS A 203 5.13 8.47 20.45
N SER A 204 5.29 9.74 20.84
CA SER A 204 5.55 10.84 19.90
C SER A 204 6.84 10.63 19.11
N LEU A 205 7.85 10.02 19.74
CA LEU A 205 9.10 9.62 19.13
C LEU A 205 9.02 8.29 18.35
N GLN A 206 7.88 7.60 18.33
CA GLN A 206 7.67 6.28 17.71
C GLN A 206 8.56 5.16 18.28
N LEU A 207 8.98 5.27 19.55
CA LEU A 207 9.68 4.20 20.28
C LEU A 207 8.71 3.12 20.76
N ILE A 208 7.48 3.51 21.06
CA ILE A 208 6.37 2.63 21.40
C ILE A 208 5.15 2.98 20.55
N PHE A 209 4.30 1.99 20.40
CA PHE A 209 3.00 2.08 19.76
C PHE A 209 1.94 1.53 20.71
N SER A 210 0.69 1.76 20.36
CA SER A 210 -0.49 1.25 21.03
C SER A 210 -1.36 0.44 20.08
N GLU A 211 -2.33 -0.28 20.62
CA GLU A 211 -3.35 -0.96 19.82
C GLU A 211 -4.19 0.00 18.93
N HIS A 212 -4.10 1.30 19.19
CA HIS A 212 -4.79 2.36 18.46
C HIS A 212 -3.99 2.92 17.27
N ASP A 213 -2.71 2.54 17.14
CA ASP A 213 -1.87 2.95 16.01
C ASP A 213 -2.23 2.17 14.73
N PRO A 214 -2.16 2.79 13.53
CA PRO A 214 -2.56 2.13 12.28
C PRO A 214 -1.76 0.87 11.93
N ASN A 215 -2.42 -0.14 11.37
CA ASN A 215 -1.79 -1.37 10.89
C ASN A 215 -2.23 -1.76 9.46
N ILE A 216 -1.33 -2.38 8.70
CA ILE A 216 -1.59 -2.87 7.34
C ILE A 216 -1.81 -4.39 7.32
N ILE A 217 -1.26 -5.11 8.30
CA ILE A 217 -1.35 -6.56 8.43
C ILE A 217 -2.05 -6.93 9.74
N GLY A 218 -2.72 -8.08 9.77
CA GLY A 218 -3.49 -8.55 10.92
C GLY A 218 -4.97 -8.19 10.81
N GLN A 219 -5.62 -8.00 11.97
CA GLN A 219 -7.00 -7.55 12.05
C GLN A 219 -7.15 -6.16 11.40
N ASP A 220 -8.27 -5.90 10.71
CA ASP A 220 -8.54 -4.59 10.11
C ASP A 220 -8.50 -3.47 11.18
N TYR A 221 -7.89 -2.34 10.83
CA TYR A 221 -7.67 -1.22 11.73
C TYR A 221 -8.97 -0.62 12.26
N PHE A 222 -9.96 -0.40 11.40
CA PHE A 222 -11.23 0.22 11.78
C PHE A 222 -12.08 -0.76 12.59
N ASP A 223 -12.06 -2.05 12.23
CA ASP A 223 -12.69 -3.10 13.02
C ASP A 223 -12.08 -3.19 14.43
N ARG A 224 -10.75 -3.08 14.55
CA ARG A 224 -10.05 -3.09 15.84
C ARG A 224 -10.45 -1.92 16.74
N LEU A 225 -10.70 -0.75 16.15
CA LEU A 225 -11.22 0.43 16.86
C LEU A 225 -12.74 0.38 17.11
N GLY A 226 -13.43 -0.66 16.66
CA GLY A 226 -14.89 -0.74 16.74
C GLY A 226 -15.62 0.29 15.87
N ILE A 227 -14.94 0.84 14.87
CA ILE A 227 -15.51 1.84 13.95
C ILE A 227 -16.33 1.10 12.90
N ALA A 228 -17.65 1.12 13.09
CA ALA A 228 -18.57 0.49 12.16
C ALA A 228 -18.54 1.17 10.78
N ASN A 229 -18.63 0.35 9.73
CA ASN A 229 -18.81 0.83 8.38
C ASN A 229 -20.24 1.35 8.17
N THR A 230 -20.41 2.67 8.25
CA THR A 230 -21.69 3.36 8.10
C THR A 230 -21.70 4.22 6.83
N ASN A 231 -22.88 4.56 6.31
CA ASN A 231 -23.03 5.26 5.02
C ASN A 231 -22.55 6.73 5.04
N ASP A 232 -22.35 7.31 6.21
CA ASP A 232 -21.77 8.65 6.42
C ASP A 232 -20.25 8.69 6.21
N LYS A 233 -19.57 7.54 6.18
CA LYS A 233 -18.11 7.45 6.04
C LYS A 233 -17.72 7.15 4.60
N PRO A 234 -16.53 7.60 4.14
CA PRO A 234 -16.02 7.20 2.85
C PRO A 234 -15.79 5.68 2.84
N GLN A 235 -16.17 5.03 1.74
CA GLN A 235 -16.15 3.56 1.62
C GLN A 235 -15.26 3.10 0.46
N TYR A 236 -14.46 2.08 0.73
CA TYR A 236 -13.85 1.26 -0.30
C TYR A 236 -14.73 0.04 -0.59
N LEU A 237 -14.96 -0.25 -1.88
CA LEU A 237 -15.87 -1.30 -2.33
C LEU A 237 -15.18 -2.27 -3.27
N ILE A 238 -15.43 -3.56 -3.07
CA ILE A 238 -15.04 -4.62 -4.00
C ILE A 238 -16.16 -5.64 -4.15
N ALA A 239 -16.53 -5.94 -5.40
CA ALA A 239 -17.57 -6.92 -5.70
C ALA A 239 -16.99 -8.33 -5.89
N GLN A 240 -17.70 -9.32 -5.38
CA GLN A 240 -17.42 -10.74 -5.53
C GLN A 240 -18.62 -11.44 -6.16
N ARG A 241 -18.37 -12.39 -7.07
CA ARG A 241 -19.35 -13.40 -7.48
C ARG A 241 -18.89 -14.78 -7.01
N LYS A 242 -19.80 -15.53 -6.39
CA LYS A 242 -19.53 -16.92 -6.00
C LYS A 242 -19.47 -17.80 -7.24
N THR A 243 -18.47 -18.68 -7.29
CA THR A 243 -18.41 -19.73 -8.32
C THR A 243 -19.37 -20.84 -7.93
N ILE A 244 -20.21 -21.28 -8.87
CA ILE A 244 -21.15 -22.39 -8.70
C ILE A 244 -20.46 -23.70 -9.08
N SER A 245 -19.84 -23.73 -10.27
CA SER A 245 -19.23 -24.93 -10.84
C SER A 245 -18.30 -24.60 -12.00
N GLY A 246 -17.60 -25.61 -12.50
CA GLY A 246 -16.75 -25.56 -13.69
C GLY A 246 -15.31 -25.90 -13.38
N GLY A 247 -14.49 -25.93 -14.42
CA GLY A 247 -13.08 -26.24 -14.31
C GLY A 247 -12.35 -26.08 -15.63
N LEU A 248 -11.06 -25.81 -15.55
CA LEU A 248 -10.16 -25.59 -16.66
C LEU A 248 -9.38 -26.88 -16.99
N ASP A 249 -8.98 -27.04 -18.24
CA ASP A 249 -8.09 -28.14 -18.63
C ASP A 249 -6.71 -27.93 -17.98
N GLU A 250 -6.22 -28.92 -17.23
CA GLU A 250 -4.88 -28.94 -16.64
C GLU A 250 -3.75 -28.74 -17.66
N LYS A 251 -3.99 -29.04 -18.94
CA LYS A 251 -3.03 -28.79 -20.03
C LYS A 251 -2.68 -27.32 -20.16
N LEU A 252 -3.54 -26.39 -19.72
CA LEU A 252 -3.26 -24.96 -19.67
C LEU A 252 -2.08 -24.63 -18.74
N LEU A 253 -1.78 -25.49 -17.76
CA LEU A 253 -0.65 -25.32 -16.85
C LEU A 253 0.69 -25.76 -17.47
N LYS A 254 0.68 -26.69 -18.43
CA LYS A 254 1.89 -27.25 -19.06
C LYS A 254 2.85 -26.19 -19.61
N PRO A 255 2.41 -25.13 -20.32
CA PRO A 255 3.32 -24.10 -20.83
C PRO A 255 3.85 -23.14 -19.76
N LEU A 256 3.20 -23.03 -18.59
CA LEU A 256 3.51 -21.98 -17.61
C LEU A 256 4.94 -22.07 -17.05
N PRO A 257 5.48 -23.24 -16.64
CA PRO A 257 6.87 -23.33 -16.21
C PRO A 257 7.87 -22.89 -17.28
N GLY A 258 7.60 -23.22 -18.55
CA GLY A 258 8.42 -22.81 -19.68
C GLY A 258 8.37 -21.30 -19.89
N LEU A 259 7.17 -20.72 -19.88
CA LEU A 259 6.96 -19.28 -20.01
C LEU A 259 7.62 -18.50 -18.87
N ILE A 260 7.45 -18.93 -17.62
CA ILE A 260 8.12 -18.33 -16.45
C ILE A 260 9.65 -18.39 -16.62
N GLY A 261 10.18 -19.52 -17.10
CA GLY A 261 11.60 -19.67 -17.38
C GLY A 261 12.11 -18.77 -18.50
N VAL A 262 11.32 -18.53 -19.54
CA VAL A 262 11.65 -17.60 -20.63
C VAL A 262 11.58 -16.16 -20.14
N LEU A 263 10.49 -15.77 -19.47
CA LEU A 263 10.33 -14.43 -18.91
C LEU A 263 11.46 -14.10 -17.94
N GLY A 264 11.86 -15.04 -17.07
CA GLY A 264 12.99 -14.84 -16.17
C GLY A 264 14.36 -14.70 -16.85
N LYS A 265 14.51 -15.13 -18.11
CA LYS A 265 15.74 -14.91 -18.91
C LYS A 265 15.70 -13.62 -19.72
N ILE A 266 14.53 -13.23 -20.21
CA ILE A 266 14.32 -12.03 -21.02
C ILE A 266 14.28 -10.78 -20.14
N MET A 267 13.58 -10.87 -19.00
CA MET A 267 13.62 -9.86 -17.96
C MET A 267 15.00 -9.92 -17.31
N LYS A 268 15.97 -9.18 -17.84
CA LYS A 268 17.23 -8.93 -17.16
C LYS A 268 16.90 -8.25 -15.83
N SER A 269 16.91 -9.00 -14.73
CA SER A 269 16.80 -8.44 -13.40
C SER A 269 18.21 -8.24 -12.85
N ASP A 270 18.83 -7.12 -13.19
CA ASP A 270 20.11 -6.74 -12.56
C ASP A 270 20.14 -5.30 -12.03
N ASP A 271 19.00 -4.61 -12.04
CA ASP A 271 18.82 -3.24 -11.54
C ASP A 271 18.65 -3.21 -10.00
N ARG A 272 19.32 -4.11 -9.28
CA ARG A 272 19.40 -4.05 -7.81
C ARG A 272 20.80 -3.66 -7.38
N ASP A 273 21.34 -2.61 -7.98
CA ASP A 273 22.69 -2.13 -7.67
C ASP A 273 22.84 -1.81 -6.18
N ALA A 274 21.80 -1.26 -5.55
CA ALA A 274 21.73 -1.07 -4.10
C ALA A 274 21.91 -2.39 -3.33
N LEU A 275 21.17 -3.45 -3.69
CA LEU A 275 21.28 -4.75 -3.02
C LEU A 275 22.62 -5.44 -3.29
N LYS A 276 23.18 -5.35 -4.50
CA LYS A 276 24.51 -5.88 -4.79
C LYS A 276 25.58 -5.16 -3.97
N SER A 277 25.50 -3.83 -3.93
CA SER A 277 26.38 -2.99 -3.11
C SER A 277 26.27 -3.36 -1.63
N PHE A 278 25.05 -3.52 -1.13
CA PHE A 278 24.79 -4.04 0.22
C PHE A 278 25.44 -5.40 0.44
N VAL A 279 25.19 -6.40 -0.41
CA VAL A 279 25.75 -7.76 -0.27
C VAL A 279 27.29 -7.73 -0.25
N ASN A 280 27.90 -6.94 -1.14
CA ASN A 280 29.36 -6.83 -1.20
C ASN A 280 29.93 -6.19 0.06
N ARG A 281 29.37 -5.08 0.53
CA ARG A 281 29.80 -4.41 1.76
C ARG A 281 29.56 -5.29 2.99
N PHE A 282 28.40 -5.94 3.06
CA PHE A 282 28.03 -6.85 4.15
C PHE A 282 29.03 -7.99 4.27
N LYS A 283 29.32 -8.69 3.15
CA LYS A 283 30.32 -9.77 3.12
C LYS A 283 31.71 -9.29 3.53
N LEU A 284 32.11 -8.10 3.09
CA LEU A 284 33.42 -7.54 3.42
C LEU A 284 33.54 -7.18 4.92
N LYS A 285 32.47 -6.68 5.55
CA LYS A 285 32.47 -6.27 6.96
C LYS A 285 32.24 -7.44 7.93
N PHE A 286 31.31 -8.35 7.62
CA PHE A 286 30.82 -9.37 8.55
C PHE A 286 31.18 -10.81 8.15
N ASP A 287 31.67 -11.04 6.93
CA ASP A 287 32.04 -12.37 6.41
C ASP A 287 30.96 -13.45 6.63
N GLN A 288 31.20 -14.44 7.49
CA GLN A 288 30.30 -15.55 7.79
C GLN A 288 29.41 -15.31 9.01
N GLN A 289 29.37 -14.09 9.55
CA GLN A 289 28.58 -13.78 10.75
C GLN A 289 27.10 -13.56 10.43
N GLU A 290 26.25 -14.02 11.33
CA GLU A 290 24.83 -13.68 11.36
C GLU A 290 24.63 -12.38 12.15
N ILE A 291 24.09 -11.36 11.48
CA ILE A 291 23.91 -10.02 12.05
C ILE A 291 22.41 -9.67 12.02
N PRO A 292 21.84 -9.12 13.11
CA PRO A 292 20.48 -8.59 13.11
C PRO A 292 20.26 -7.59 11.96
N LEU A 293 19.12 -7.68 11.29
CA LEU A 293 18.85 -6.86 10.10
C LEU A 293 18.91 -5.36 10.41
N SER A 294 18.38 -4.92 11.54
CA SER A 294 18.43 -3.51 11.98
C SER A 294 19.88 -3.01 12.08
N ILE A 295 20.77 -3.80 12.68
CA ILE A 295 22.20 -3.50 12.77
C ILE A 295 22.86 -3.52 11.40
N ALA A 296 22.50 -4.45 10.51
CA ALA A 296 23.09 -4.52 9.17
C ALA A 296 22.72 -3.31 8.30
N LEU A 297 21.49 -2.80 8.46
CA LEU A 297 20.96 -1.62 7.75
C LEU A 297 21.44 -0.30 8.35
N ASP A 298 21.95 -0.28 9.57
CA ASP A 298 22.58 0.90 10.18
C ASP A 298 23.80 1.33 9.34
N PRO A 299 23.95 2.61 8.98
CA PRO A 299 25.07 3.10 8.18
C PRO A 299 26.40 3.14 8.95
N GLU A 300 26.36 3.25 10.27
CA GLU A 300 27.54 3.34 11.12
C GLU A 300 27.94 1.96 11.67
N MET A 301 26.99 1.26 12.31
CA MET A 301 27.23 -0.05 12.90
C MET A 301 27.26 -1.15 11.83
N GLY A 302 26.43 -1.00 10.81
CA GLY A 302 26.23 -1.95 9.72
C GLY A 302 26.95 -1.57 8.45
N VAL A 303 26.25 -1.73 7.34
CA VAL A 303 26.73 -1.31 6.03
C VAL A 303 25.78 -0.36 5.35
N GLY A 304 24.66 0.06 5.96
CA GLY A 304 23.69 0.95 5.31
C GLY A 304 22.96 0.31 4.12
N TYR A 305 21.79 0.81 3.74
CA TYR A 305 21.09 0.36 2.53
C TYR A 305 20.43 1.52 1.80
N ASP A 306 20.91 1.81 0.59
CA ASP A 306 20.37 2.84 -0.30
C ASP A 306 20.23 4.22 0.40
N GLU A 307 19.11 4.93 0.24
CA GLU A 307 18.86 6.26 0.82
C GLU A 307 18.33 6.25 2.26
N LEU A 308 18.39 5.13 3.00
CA LEU A 308 18.04 5.09 4.44
C LEU A 308 18.86 6.09 5.29
N GLU A 309 19.95 6.62 4.72
CA GLU A 309 20.87 7.60 5.32
C GLU A 309 20.36 9.06 5.28
N GLN A 310 19.36 9.39 4.44
CA GLN A 310 19.16 10.79 4.01
C GLN A 310 18.38 11.71 4.97
N ALA A 311 17.91 11.25 6.13
CA ALA A 311 17.07 12.10 6.99
C ALA A 311 17.67 12.44 8.37
N GLY A 312 18.86 11.93 8.69
CA GLY A 312 19.47 12.11 10.02
C GLY A 312 20.54 13.19 10.19
N ALA A 313 21.11 13.74 9.12
CA ALA A 313 22.18 14.74 9.27
C ALA A 313 22.35 15.65 8.05
N ASP A 314 22.57 16.94 8.31
CA ASP A 314 23.20 17.92 7.42
C ASP A 314 24.64 17.48 7.04
N ASP A 315 24.79 16.30 6.45
CA ASP A 315 26.09 15.85 5.99
C ASP A 315 26.36 16.45 4.61
N LEU A 316 27.13 17.54 4.60
CA LEU A 316 27.67 18.25 3.43
C LEU A 316 28.24 17.29 2.36
N VAL A 317 28.63 16.07 2.74
CA VAL A 317 29.14 15.03 1.83
C VAL A 317 28.06 14.48 0.88
N SER A 318 26.80 14.42 1.32
CA SER A 318 25.66 13.99 0.48
C SER A 318 25.36 15.00 -0.64
N GLN A 319 25.46 16.30 -0.36
CA GLN A 319 25.28 17.38 -1.34
C GLN A 319 26.39 17.39 -2.41
N PHE A 320 27.60 16.99 -2.07
CA PHE A 320 28.70 16.85 -3.03
C PHE A 320 28.53 15.65 -3.97
N SER A 321 27.97 14.56 -3.47
CA SER A 321 27.72 13.33 -4.24
C SER A 321 26.53 13.50 -5.20
N ALA A 322 25.46 14.17 -4.77
CA ALA A 322 24.32 14.51 -5.61
C ALA A 322 24.67 15.54 -6.72
N LYS A 323 25.60 16.46 -6.46
CA LYS A 323 26.10 17.40 -7.49
C LYS A 323 26.87 16.71 -8.63
N LYS A 324 27.62 15.63 -8.34
CA LYS A 324 28.32 14.88 -9.39
C LYS A 324 27.40 14.11 -10.34
N LYS A 325 26.23 13.65 -9.86
CA LYS A 325 25.24 12.97 -10.71
C LYS A 325 24.46 13.93 -11.63
N ASN A 326 24.34 15.21 -11.27
CA ASN A 326 23.53 16.19 -12.00
C ASN A 326 24.26 16.96 -13.13
N ASP A 327 25.58 16.78 -13.29
CA ASP A 327 26.35 17.48 -14.33
C ASP A 327 26.45 16.71 -15.66
N GLU A 328 26.18 15.39 -15.68
CA GLU A 328 26.18 14.61 -16.92
C GLU A 328 24.90 14.82 -17.75
N ASP A 329 23.73 14.98 -17.12
CA ASP A 329 22.44 15.18 -17.82
C ASP A 329 22.18 16.61 -18.33
N LYS A 330 22.89 17.62 -17.82
CA LYS A 330 22.70 19.02 -18.25
C LYS A 330 23.34 19.34 -19.60
N ASN A 331 24.33 18.58 -20.04
CA ASN A 331 25.01 18.84 -21.31
C ASN A 331 24.18 18.40 -22.53
N ASP A 332 23.38 17.35 -22.41
CA ASP A 332 22.54 16.85 -23.51
C ASP A 332 21.29 17.71 -23.75
N LEU A 333 20.66 18.22 -22.69
CA LEU A 333 19.47 19.08 -22.83
C LEU A 333 19.82 20.43 -23.47
N LYS A 334 20.98 21.01 -23.13
CA LYS A 334 21.46 22.30 -23.68
C LYS A 334 21.89 22.17 -25.14
N ALA A 335 22.42 21.01 -25.55
CA ALA A 335 22.73 20.69 -26.94
C ALA A 335 21.45 20.46 -27.76
N ALA A 336 20.47 19.73 -27.20
CA ALA A 336 19.18 19.45 -27.84
C ALA A 336 18.27 20.69 -27.99
N LEU A 337 18.36 21.65 -27.08
CA LEU A 337 17.64 22.93 -27.15
C LEU A 337 18.29 23.92 -28.14
N ARG A 338 19.61 23.84 -28.37
CA ARG A 338 20.32 24.69 -29.34
C ARG A 338 20.08 24.28 -30.80
N SER A 339 19.85 22.98 -31.08
CA SER A 339 19.57 22.51 -32.43
C SER A 339 18.15 22.84 -32.92
N ASN A 340 17.19 23.01 -32.00
CA ASN A 340 15.78 23.22 -32.32
C ASN A 340 15.29 24.68 -32.19
N LEU A 341 16.15 25.62 -31.80
CA LEU A 341 15.81 27.04 -31.62
C LEU A 341 16.73 27.96 -32.45
N SER A 342 17.01 27.60 -33.71
CA SER A 342 17.67 28.52 -34.65
C SER A 342 16.64 29.42 -35.37
N PRO A 343 16.88 30.73 -35.56
CA PRO A 343 15.88 31.68 -36.07
C PRO A 343 15.69 31.63 -37.60
N LYS A 344 15.68 30.43 -38.20
CA LYS A 344 15.57 30.26 -39.67
C LYS A 344 14.25 29.69 -40.19
N SER A 345 13.22 29.50 -39.36
CA SER A 345 11.90 29.02 -39.84
C SER A 345 10.76 30.03 -39.77
N PHE A 346 10.95 31.26 -39.28
CA PHE A 346 9.91 32.29 -39.38
C PHE A 346 10.09 33.10 -40.67
N LYS A 347 9.49 32.60 -41.77
CA LYS A 347 9.14 33.47 -42.90
C LYS A 347 7.72 33.99 -42.70
N ASN A 348 7.64 35.30 -42.49
CA ASN A 348 6.44 36.12 -42.60
C ASN A 348 5.88 36.08 -44.03
N GLY A 349 4.54 36.14 -44.15
CA GLY A 349 3.84 36.64 -45.33
C GLY A 349 2.93 35.64 -46.07
N GLU A 350 1.68 35.56 -45.58
CA GLU A 350 0.35 35.61 -46.26
C GLU A 350 0.13 34.99 -47.67
N PRO A 351 -1.12 34.57 -48.01
CA PRO A 351 -2.40 34.72 -47.27
C PRO A 351 -2.91 33.47 -46.55
#